data_AF-A0A966XZ48-F1
#
_entry.id   AF-A0A966XZ48-F1
#
_cell.length_a   1.000
_cell.length_b   1.000
_cell.length_c   1.000
_cell.angle_alpha   90.00
_cell.angle_beta   90.00
_cell.angle_gamma   90.00
#
_symmetry.space_group_name_H-M   'P 1'
#
loop_
_entity.id
_entity.type
_entity.pdbx_description
1 polymer ?
#
loop_
_entity_poly.entity_id
_entity_poly.type
_entity_poly.pdbx_seq_one_letter_code
_entity_poly.pdbx_strand_id
1 'polypeptide(L)' 'VGFLAAFRSFDLRLAAVLGSALFLLGAAAGHIWQMATAGNFSPGNAGTVFYTDIATPLVGFVLLWLQHRWGRPRI' A
#
# COMPACT_ATOMS: atom_id res chain seq x y z
N VAL A 1 3.81 4.32 11.61
CA VAL A 1 3.88 5.65 10.94
C VAL A 1 2.55 6.14 10.38
N GLY A 2 1.74 5.29 9.72
CA GLY A 2 0.46 5.69 9.12
C GLY A 2 -0.53 6.35 10.09
N PHE A 3 -0.67 5.84 11.32
CA PHE A 3 -1.53 6.43 12.35
C PHE A 3 -1.17 7.89 12.66
N LEU A 4 0.12 8.19 12.87
CA LEU A 4 0.57 9.56 13.09
C LEU A 4 0.36 10.41 11.85
N ALA A 5 0.70 9.89 10.67
CA ALA A 5 0.57 10.63 9.41
C ALA A 5 -0.89 11.05 9.11
N ALA A 6 -1.87 10.21 9.45
CA ALA A 6 -3.30 10.46 9.20
C ALA A 6 -3.81 11.79 9.77
N PHE A 7 -3.22 12.28 10.87
CA PHE A 7 -3.62 13.52 11.54
C PHE A 7 -2.70 14.72 11.25
N ARG A 8 -1.76 14.56 10.31
CA ARG A 8 -0.75 15.57 9.97
C ARG A 8 -0.92 16.07 8.54
N SER A 9 0.07 16.81 8.04
CA SER A 9 0.05 17.41 6.70
C SER A 9 -0.14 16.37 5.60
N PHE A 10 -0.62 16.83 4.44
CA PHE A 10 -0.75 15.99 3.26
C PHE A 10 0.60 15.33 2.90
N ASP A 11 1.70 16.08 2.93
CA ASP A 11 3.03 15.55 2.60
C ASP A 11 3.45 14.40 3.52
N LEU A 12 3.10 14.46 4.82
CA LEU A 12 3.41 13.36 5.74
C LEU A 12 2.56 12.11 5.44
N ARG A 13 1.30 12.29 5.05
CA ARG A 13 0.43 11.19 4.59
C ARG A 13 0.97 10.58 3.31
N LEU A 14 1.36 11.43 2.36
CA LEU A 14 1.95 11.01 1.10
C LEU A 14 3.22 10.20 1.33
N ALA A 15 4.14 10.69 2.16
CA ALA A 15 5.37 9.97 2.51
C ALA A 15 5.08 8.62 3.19
N ALA A 16 4.11 8.58 4.13
CA ALA A 16 3.73 7.35 4.82
C ALA A 16 3.13 6.30 3.88
N VAL A 17 2.29 6.72 2.93
CA VAL A 17 1.71 5.82 1.91
C VAL A 17 2.78 5.38 0.92
N LEU A 18 3.59 6.30 0.39
CA LEU A 18 4.64 5.99 -0.59
C LEU A 18 5.66 4.99 -0.04
N GLY A 19 6.20 5.24 1.15
CA GLY A 19 7.18 4.33 1.76
C GLY A 19 6.63 2.93 1.98
N SER A 20 5.41 2.84 2.53
CA SER A 20 4.74 1.55 2.75
C SER A 20 4.40 0.86 1.42
N ALA A 21 3.98 1.61 0.41
CA ALA A 21 3.64 1.11 -0.91
C ALA A 21 4.84 0.49 -1.62
N LEU A 22 5.98 1.15 -1.61
CA LEU A 22 7.20 0.64 -2.23
C LEU A 22 7.64 -0.68 -1.59
N PHE A 23 7.58 -0.78 -0.27
CA PHE A 23 7.91 -2.01 0.45
C PHE A 23 6.94 -3.15 0.10
N LEU A 24 5.63 -2.91 0.23
CA LEU A 24 4.61 -3.94 0.03
C LEU A 24 4.53 -4.39 -1.43
N LEU A 25 4.57 -3.49 -2.40
CA LEU A 25 4.59 -3.87 -3.82
C LEU A 25 5.89 -4.60 -4.19
N GLY A 26 7.02 -4.25 -3.55
CA GLY A 26 8.26 -5.02 -3.66
C GLY A 26 8.12 -6.44 -3.12
N ALA A 27 7.44 -6.63 -1.99
CA ALA A 27 7.14 -7.96 -1.44
C ALA A 27 6.21 -8.77 -2.36
N ALA A 28 5.15 -8.15 -2.91
CA ALA A 28 4.29 -8.78 -3.91
C ALA A 28 5.06 -9.23 -5.15
N ALA A 29 6.02 -8.43 -5.63
CA ALA A 29 6.89 -8.82 -6.74
C ALA A 29 7.78 -10.03 -6.37
N GLY A 30 8.30 -10.07 -5.15
CA GLY A 30 9.02 -11.23 -4.62
C GLY A 30 8.16 -12.49 -4.56
N HIS A 31 6.90 -12.37 -4.14
CA HIS A 31 5.93 -13.47 -4.14
C HIS A 31 5.67 -13.99 -5.56
N ILE A 32 5.46 -13.10 -6.53
CA ILE A 32 5.31 -13.45 -7.95
C ILE A 32 6.54 -14.18 -8.48
N TRP A 33 7.73 -13.70 -8.13
CA TRP A 33 8.97 -14.35 -8.52
C TRP A 33 9.03 -15.81 -8.00
N GLN A 34 8.70 -16.05 -6.73
CA GLN A 34 8.68 -17.40 -6.17
C GLN A 34 7.58 -18.29 -6.77
N MET A 35 6.42 -17.73 -7.10
CA MET A 35 5.36 -18.45 -7.82
C MET A 35 5.85 -18.89 -9.21
N ALA A 36 6.50 -18.00 -9.95
CA ALA A 36 6.95 -18.26 -11.30
C ALA A 36 8.17 -19.20 -11.36
N THR A 37 9.12 -19.06 -10.44
CA THR A 37 10.41 -19.78 -10.50
C THR A 37 10.43 -21.08 -9.70
N ALA A 38 9.69 -21.15 -8.59
CA ALA A 38 9.69 -22.30 -7.68
C ALA A 38 8.33 -22.98 -7.56
N GLY A 39 7.29 -22.47 -8.25
CA GLY A 39 5.92 -23.00 -8.11
C GLY A 39 5.37 -22.89 -6.69
N ASN A 40 5.88 -21.94 -5.89
CA ASN A 40 5.49 -21.81 -4.49
C ASN A 40 4.13 -21.12 -4.36
N PHE A 41 3.05 -21.90 -4.41
CA PHE A 41 1.68 -21.41 -4.17
C PHE A 41 1.19 -21.70 -2.76
N SER A 42 2.12 -21.84 -1.79
CA SER A 42 1.73 -22.03 -0.40
C SER A 42 0.94 -20.81 0.12
N PRO A 43 0.05 -20.98 1.12
CA PRO A 43 -0.75 -19.89 1.67
C PRO A 43 0.07 -18.68 2.17
N GLY A 44 1.32 -18.90 2.58
CA GLY A 44 2.23 -17.82 2.99
C GLY A 44 2.82 -17.02 1.83
N ASN A 45 2.81 -17.55 0.60
CA ASN A 45 3.36 -16.88 -0.58
C ASN A 45 2.29 -16.37 -1.55
N ALA A 46 1.20 -17.13 -1.74
CA ALA A 46 0.12 -16.82 -2.68
C ALA A 46 -1.24 -16.60 -2.00
N GLY A 47 -1.28 -16.62 -0.66
CA GLY A 47 -2.49 -16.39 0.10
C GLY A 47 -2.68 -14.93 0.50
N THR A 48 -3.24 -14.71 1.70
CA THR A 48 -3.66 -13.39 2.18
C THR A 48 -2.56 -12.34 2.13
N VAL A 49 -1.32 -12.71 2.48
CA VAL A 49 -0.16 -11.79 2.49
C VAL A 49 0.04 -11.13 1.13
N PHE A 50 0.09 -11.92 0.06
CA PHE A 50 0.24 -11.43 -1.31
C PHE A 50 -0.87 -10.45 -1.72
N TYR A 51 -2.13 -10.77 -1.40
CA TYR A 51 -3.23 -9.87 -1.70
C TYR A 51 -3.17 -8.58 -0.88
N THR A 52 -2.79 -8.65 0.39
CA THR A 52 -2.66 -7.46 1.24
C THR A 52 -1.50 -6.55 0.85
N ASP A 53 -0.43 -7.13 0.29
CA ASP A 53 0.71 -6.38 -0.26
C ASP A 53 0.29 -5.49 -1.44
N ILE A 54 -0.78 -5.85 -2.17
CA ILE A 54 -1.32 -5.08 -3.28
C ILE A 54 -2.48 -4.18 -2.83
N ALA A 55 -3.40 -4.72 -2.03
CA ALA A 55 -4.61 -4.01 -1.61
C ALA A 55 -4.29 -2.82 -0.70
N THR A 56 -3.33 -2.96 0.23
CA THR A 56 -3.00 -1.89 1.18
C THR A 56 -2.45 -0.64 0.50
N PRO A 57 -1.46 -0.73 -0.41
CA PRO A 57 -1.02 0.42 -1.20
C PRO A 57 -2.15 1.05 -2.02
N LEU A 58 -2.98 0.24 -2.66
CA LEU A 58 -4.08 0.71 -3.49
C LEU A 58 -5.09 1.52 -2.67
N VAL A 59 -5.50 1.01 -1.51
CA VAL A 59 -6.37 1.73 -0.57
C VAL A 59 -5.71 3.03 -0.11
N GLY A 60 -4.41 3.01 0.23
CA GLY A 60 -3.67 4.20 0.64
C GLY A 60 -3.67 5.30 -0.42
N PHE A 61 -3.38 4.96 -1.68
CA PHE A 61 -3.41 5.92 -2.78
C PHE A 61 -4.81 6.41 -3.11
N VAL A 62 -5.82 5.53 -3.06
CA VAL A 62 -7.23 5.93 -3.23
C VAL A 62 -7.61 6.97 -2.18
N LEU A 63 -7.31 6.72 -0.90
CA LEU A 63 -7.62 7.68 0.17
C LEU A 63 -6.92 9.02 -0.01
N LEU A 64 -5.64 9.03 -0.41
CA LEU A 64 -4.92 10.26 -0.74
C LEU A 64 -5.54 11.00 -1.92
N TRP A 65 -5.97 10.28 -2.96
CA TRP A 65 -6.63 10.86 -4.12
C TRP A 65 -7.99 11.47 -3.75
N LEU A 66 -8.82 10.76 -2.97
CA LEU A 66 -10.09 11.28 -2.47
C LEU A 66 -9.87 12.52 -1.59
N GLN A 67 -8.85 12.49 -0.73
CA GLN A 67 -8.46 13.64 0.08
C GLN A 67 -8.05 14.83 -0.80
N HIS A 68 -7.25 14.62 -1.84
CA HIS A 68 -6.83 15.69 -2.75
C HIS A 68 -8.02 16.27 -3.53
N ARG A 69 -8.97 15.43 -3.95
CA ARG A 69 -10.14 15.84 -4.74
C ARG A 69 -11.19 16.59 -3.92
N TRP A 70 -11.43 16.17 -2.69
CA TRP A 70 -12.55 16.69 -1.87
C TRP A 70 -12.12 17.45 -0.62
N GLY A 71 -10.85 17.42 -0.25
CA GLY A 71 -10.32 18.05 0.96
C GLY A 71 -10.16 19.58 0.90
N ARG A 72 -10.89 20.28 0.02
CA ARG A 72 -10.92 21.75 0.06
C ARG A 72 -11.61 22.20 1.35
N PRO A 73 -11.05 23.19 2.09
CA PRO A 73 -11.76 23.79 3.20
C PRO A 73 -13.10 24.33 2.71
N ARG A 74 -14.21 23.93 3.34
CA ARG A 74 -15.40 24.78 3.34
C ARG A 74 -15.10 25.88 4.34
N ILE A 75 -14.82 27.07 3.81
CA ILE A 75 -14.85 28.41 4.42
C ILE A 75 -14.48 28.49 5.90
#